data_AF-A0A930SGD0-F1
#
_entry.id   AF-A0A930SGD0-F1
#
_cell.length_a   1.000
_cell.length_b   1.000
_cell.length_c   1.000
_cell.angle_alpha   90.00
_cell.angle_beta   90.00
_cell.angle_gamma   90.00
#
_symmetry.space_group_name_H-M   'P 1'
#
loop_
_entity.id
_entity.type
_entity.pdbx_description
1 polymer ?
#
loop_
_entity_poly.entity_id
_entity_poly.type
_entity_poly.pdbx_seq_one_letter_code
_entity_poly.pdbx_strand_id
1 'polypeptide(L)'
;SDVDAVNRAINAVAMSNVSNAMYGAKGKPWMRRTTLSFQFQEGWKPLYSVETIQPLGHYDEKSRDVWFTQQRISRASDIGTTLNVGVGYRRISKDDRRLYGAHLFYDHRFLRHHDRLSGGLEYMSGESEFRFNWYDSTSDERVLDANLHTLERVANGYTLEYGKTFKNARWVRVYVE
;
A
#
# COMPACT_ATOMS: atom_id res chain seq x y z
N SER A 1 -24.94 10.17 -1.57
CA SER A 1 -25.75 10.78 -2.64
C SER A 1 -25.94 9.76 -3.77
N ASP A 2 -26.89 9.97 -4.69
CA ASP A 2 -27.04 9.10 -5.88
C ASP A 2 -25.76 9.05 -6.74
N VAL A 3 -24.98 10.13 -6.72
CA VAL A 3 -23.67 10.24 -7.39
C VAL A 3 -22.68 9.22 -6.84
N ASP A 4 -22.66 8.96 -5.54
CA ASP A 4 -21.77 7.95 -4.92
C ASP A 4 -22.20 6.52 -5.28
N ALA A 5 -23.50 6.28 -5.49
CA ALA A 5 -24.01 4.99 -5.92
C ALA A 5 -23.65 4.71 -7.38
N VAL A 6 -23.84 5.72 -8.25
CA VAL A 6 -23.46 5.64 -9.68
C VAL A 6 -21.94 5.47 -9.84
N ASN A 7 -21.13 6.25 -9.12
CA ASN A 7 -19.67 6.11 -9.15
C ASN A 7 -19.22 4.72 -8.71
N ARG A 8 -19.83 4.15 -7.65
CA ARG A 8 -19.55 2.78 -7.22
C ARG A 8 -19.94 1.74 -8.26
N ALA A 9 -21.08 1.90 -8.93
CA ALA A 9 -21.52 0.99 -9.99
C ALA A 9 -20.58 1.02 -11.22
N ILE A 10 -20.18 2.20 -11.67
CA ILE A 10 -19.23 2.36 -12.79
C ILE A 10 -17.87 1.75 -12.42
N ASN A 11 -17.37 2.01 -11.21
CA ASN A 11 -16.13 1.40 -10.73
C ASN A 11 -16.25 -0.13 -10.69
N ALA A 12 -17.35 -0.68 -10.19
CA ALA A 12 -17.56 -2.13 -10.12
C ALA A 12 -17.53 -2.79 -11.51
N VAL A 13 -18.17 -2.19 -12.52
CA VAL A 13 -18.19 -2.71 -13.90
C VAL A 13 -16.82 -2.59 -14.58
N ALA A 14 -16.14 -1.46 -14.41
CA ALA A 14 -14.78 -1.30 -14.94
C ALA A 14 -13.82 -2.34 -14.33
N MET A 15 -13.91 -2.52 -13.01
CA MET A 15 -13.09 -3.47 -12.26
C MET A 15 -13.42 -4.93 -12.59
N SER A 16 -14.68 -5.28 -12.86
CA SER A 16 -15.05 -6.65 -13.25
C SER A 16 -14.47 -7.06 -14.60
N ASN A 17 -14.49 -6.15 -15.58
CA ASN A 17 -13.91 -6.42 -16.91
C ASN A 17 -12.39 -6.60 -16.83
N VAL A 18 -11.73 -5.74 -16.06
CA VAL A 18 -10.29 -5.79 -15.83
C VAL A 18 -9.89 -7.06 -15.06
N SER A 19 -10.67 -7.45 -14.05
CA SER A 19 -10.47 -8.70 -13.32
C SER A 19 -10.57 -9.92 -14.25
N ASN A 20 -11.60 -9.99 -15.10
CA ASN A 20 -11.75 -11.08 -16.06
C ASN A 20 -10.56 -11.19 -17.03
N ALA A 21 -9.97 -10.08 -17.45
CA ALA A 21 -8.81 -10.08 -18.33
C ALA A 21 -7.51 -10.51 -17.61
N MET A 22 -7.30 -10.08 -16.35
CA MET A 22 -6.08 -10.38 -15.59
C MET A 22 -6.08 -11.78 -14.97
N TYR A 23 -7.25 -12.28 -14.54
CA TYR A 23 -7.41 -13.58 -13.88
C TYR A 23 -7.96 -14.68 -14.80
N GLY A 24 -8.41 -14.34 -16.01
CA GLY A 24 -8.90 -15.29 -17.00
C GLY A 24 -7.83 -16.22 -17.59
N ALA A 25 -8.25 -17.15 -18.46
CA ALA A 25 -7.40 -18.21 -19.02
C ALA A 25 -6.18 -17.71 -19.83
N LYS A 26 -6.21 -16.46 -20.32
CA LYS A 26 -5.10 -15.82 -21.06
C LYS A 26 -4.18 -14.97 -20.15
N GLY A 27 -4.45 -14.94 -18.85
CA GLY A 27 -3.71 -14.14 -17.88
C GLY A 27 -2.32 -14.69 -17.57
N LYS A 28 -1.26 -13.94 -17.87
CA LYS A 28 0.12 -14.24 -17.43
C LYS A 28 0.22 -14.22 -15.89
N PRO A 29 1.07 -15.06 -15.26
CA PRO A 29 1.18 -15.14 -13.80
C PRO A 29 1.47 -13.82 -13.08
N TRP A 30 2.21 -12.90 -13.73
CA TRP A 30 2.52 -11.58 -13.18
C TRP A 30 1.29 -10.67 -13.10
N MET A 31 0.30 -10.84 -13.98
CA MET A 31 -0.93 -10.02 -14.01
C MET A 31 -1.85 -10.35 -12.84
N ARG A 32 -1.82 -11.59 -12.34
CA ARG A 32 -2.53 -11.98 -11.12
C ARG A 32 -1.97 -11.31 -9.87
N ARG A 33 -0.77 -10.74 -9.97
CA ARG A 33 -0.11 -9.98 -8.91
C ARG A 33 -0.12 -8.47 -9.19
N THR A 34 -0.89 -8.05 -10.18
CA THR A 34 -1.11 -6.65 -10.52
C THR A 34 -2.57 -6.30 -10.26
N THR A 35 -2.78 -5.29 -9.43
CA THR A 35 -4.08 -4.71 -9.13
C THR A 35 -4.20 -3.40 -9.89
N LEU A 36 -5.19 -3.33 -10.77
CA LEU A 36 -5.61 -2.08 -11.39
C LEU A 36 -6.80 -1.56 -10.59
N SER A 37 -6.78 -0.29 -10.21
CA SER A 37 -7.89 0.37 -9.51
C SER A 37 -8.31 1.60 -10.29
N PHE A 38 -9.61 1.76 -10.47
CA PHE A 38 -10.21 2.91 -11.13
C PHE A 38 -11.32 3.46 -10.24
N GLN A 39 -11.26 4.75 -9.96
CA GLN A 39 -12.15 5.46 -9.06
C GLN A 39 -12.47 6.86 -9.62
N PHE A 40 -13.57 7.45 -9.18
CA PHE A 40 -13.92 8.83 -9.47
C PHE A 40 -13.99 9.60 -8.16
N GLN A 41 -13.19 10.66 -8.05
CA GLN A 41 -13.27 11.61 -6.95
C GLN A 41 -14.47 12.56 -7.15
N GLU A 42 -14.75 13.36 -6.13
CA GLU A 42 -15.77 14.40 -6.19
C GLU A 42 -15.55 15.33 -7.41
N GLY A 43 -16.64 15.62 -8.12
CA GLY A 43 -16.57 16.36 -9.39
C GLY A 43 -16.13 15.53 -10.60
N TRP A 44 -16.34 14.21 -10.59
CA TRP A 44 -16.06 13.30 -11.72
C TRP A 44 -14.58 13.25 -12.14
N LYS A 45 -13.67 13.57 -11.23
CA LYS A 45 -12.23 13.52 -11.50
C LYS A 45 -11.75 12.06 -11.47
N PRO A 46 -11.22 11.51 -12.57
CA PRO A 46 -10.76 10.13 -12.59
C PRO A 46 -9.48 9.97 -11.76
N LEU A 47 -9.48 8.96 -10.91
CA LEU A 47 -8.33 8.44 -10.18
C LEU A 47 -8.07 7.03 -10.66
N TYR A 48 -6.92 6.82 -11.31
CA TYR A 48 -6.47 5.49 -11.67
C TYR A 48 -5.17 5.15 -10.96
N SER A 49 -5.05 3.90 -10.52
CA SER A 49 -3.80 3.38 -9.99
C SER A 49 -3.53 1.97 -10.47
N VAL A 50 -2.27 1.68 -10.71
CA VAL A 50 -1.75 0.36 -11.04
C VAL A 50 -0.79 -0.01 -9.94
N GLU A 51 -1.01 -1.13 -9.29
CA GLU A 51 -0.14 -1.68 -8.26
C GLU A 51 0.30 -3.08 -8.67
N THR A 52 1.57 -3.42 -8.50
CA THR A 52 2.10 -4.75 -8.76
C THR A 52 2.98 -5.20 -7.62
N ILE A 53 2.79 -6.44 -7.15
CA ILE A 53 3.56 -7.03 -6.06
C ILE A 53 4.25 -8.28 -6.58
N GLN A 54 5.55 -8.20 -6.84
CA GLN A 54 6.30 -9.31 -7.40
C GLN A 54 7.28 -9.90 -6.37
N PRO A 55 7.24 -11.21 -6.10
CA PRO A 55 8.32 -11.88 -5.40
C PRO A 55 9.62 -11.78 -6.22
N LEU A 56 10.69 -11.39 -5.55
CA LEU A 56 12.06 -11.30 -6.10
C LEU A 56 12.85 -12.60 -5.88
N GLY A 57 12.39 -13.46 -4.97
CA GLY A 57 13.02 -14.74 -4.64
C GLY A 57 12.06 -15.91 -4.77
N HIS A 58 12.64 -17.12 -4.82
CA HIS A 58 11.87 -18.36 -4.73
C HIS A 58 11.65 -18.68 -3.25
N TYR A 59 10.47 -19.20 -2.92
CA TYR A 59 10.20 -19.75 -1.59
C TYR A 59 11.05 -21.00 -1.43
N ASP A 60 12.20 -20.89 -0.77
CA ASP A 60 13.02 -22.03 -0.42
C ASP A 60 12.39 -22.69 0.81
N GLU A 61 11.99 -23.96 0.67
CA GLU A 61 11.29 -24.74 1.70
C GLU A 61 12.05 -24.77 3.04
N LYS A 62 13.36 -24.50 3.02
CA LYS A 62 14.21 -24.43 4.21
C LYS A 62 14.18 -23.08 4.93
N SER A 63 14.06 -21.96 4.21
CA SER A 63 14.15 -20.62 4.79
C SER A 63 12.79 -19.96 5.01
N ARG A 64 11.76 -20.38 4.25
CA ARG A 64 10.36 -19.92 4.35
C ARG A 64 10.23 -18.40 4.33
N ASP A 65 11.13 -17.75 3.59
CA ASP A 65 11.20 -16.32 3.42
C ASP A 65 11.02 -15.92 1.97
N VAL A 66 10.51 -14.70 1.80
CA VAL A 66 10.20 -14.13 0.49
C VAL A 66 10.57 -12.67 0.52
N TRP A 67 11.48 -12.30 -0.38
CA TRP A 67 11.67 -10.93 -0.80
C TRP A 67 10.63 -10.59 -1.85
N PHE A 68 10.01 -9.43 -1.74
CA PHE A 68 9.06 -8.93 -2.72
C PHE A 68 9.35 -7.45 -3.03
N THR A 69 9.01 -7.03 -4.24
CA THR A 69 8.92 -5.63 -4.61
C THR A 69 7.46 -5.28 -4.84
N GLN A 70 7.08 -4.08 -4.42
CA GLN A 70 5.76 -3.53 -4.63
C GLN A 70 5.92 -2.20 -5.34
N GLN A 71 5.24 -2.03 -6.46
CA GLN A 71 5.30 -0.82 -7.26
C GLN A 71 3.88 -0.37 -7.52
N ARG A 72 3.57 0.87 -7.16
CA ARG A 72 2.27 1.47 -7.39
C ARG A 72 2.41 2.82 -8.08
N ILE A 73 1.79 2.96 -9.23
CA ILE A 73 1.65 4.23 -9.93
C ILE A 73 0.21 4.65 -9.80
N SER A 74 -0.03 5.88 -9.40
CA SER A 74 -1.37 6.47 -9.35
C SER A 74 -1.37 7.84 -10.00
N ARG A 75 -2.51 8.22 -10.56
CA ARG A 75 -2.71 9.55 -11.10
C ARG A 75 -4.09 10.05 -10.73
N ALA A 76 -4.11 11.18 -10.05
CA ALA A 76 -5.31 11.92 -9.70
C ALA A 76 -5.33 13.25 -10.45
N SER A 77 -6.48 13.82 -10.79
CA SER A 77 -6.50 15.11 -11.52
C SER A 77 -5.98 16.29 -10.70
N ASP A 78 -5.98 16.19 -9.37
CA ASP A 78 -5.62 17.23 -8.40
C ASP A 78 -4.15 17.13 -7.91
N ILE A 79 -3.69 15.91 -7.62
CA ILE A 79 -2.36 15.62 -7.09
C ILE A 79 -1.39 15.20 -8.22
N GLY A 80 -1.97 14.75 -9.34
CA GLY A 80 -1.31 14.13 -10.50
C GLY A 80 -0.53 12.87 -10.20
N THR A 81 0.57 12.65 -10.94
CA THR A 81 1.23 11.34 -10.94
C THR A 81 2.03 11.14 -9.64
N THR A 82 1.74 10.06 -8.93
CA THR A 82 2.48 9.59 -7.76
C THR A 82 3.00 8.19 -8.04
N LEU A 83 4.29 7.98 -7.78
CA LEU A 83 4.96 6.70 -7.88
C LEU A 83 5.35 6.26 -6.47
N ASN A 84 4.85 5.11 -6.03
CA ASN A 84 5.29 4.41 -4.82
C ASN A 84 6.08 3.19 -5.26
N VAL A 85 7.31 3.06 -4.78
CA VAL A 85 8.15 1.88 -5.01
C VAL A 85 8.64 1.40 -3.66
N GLY A 86 8.45 0.12 -3.41
CA GLY A 86 8.91 -0.51 -2.18
C GLY A 86 9.48 -1.89 -2.39
N VAL A 87 10.20 -2.31 -1.37
CA VAL A 87 10.70 -3.65 -1.19
C VAL A 87 10.30 -4.13 0.18
N GLY A 88 10.01 -5.41 0.30
CA GLY A 88 9.70 -6.02 1.56
C GLY A 88 10.27 -7.40 1.67
N TYR A 89 10.39 -7.83 2.91
CA TYR A 89 10.84 -9.12 3.33
C TYR A 89 9.78 -9.70 4.23
N ARG A 90 9.33 -10.93 3.97
CA ARG A 90 8.44 -11.68 4.86
C ARG A 90 9.02 -13.05 5.10
N ARG A 91 8.93 -13.51 6.35
CA ARG A 91 9.37 -14.83 6.78
C ARG A 91 8.32 -15.48 7.65
N ILE A 92 8.05 -16.74 7.35
CA ILE A 92 7.16 -17.59 8.13
C ILE A 92 8.01 -18.48 9.05
N SER A 93 7.60 -18.60 10.30
CA SER A 93 8.21 -19.49 11.28
C SER A 93 8.07 -20.96 10.87
N LYS A 94 8.95 -21.82 11.39
CA LYS A 94 8.94 -23.27 11.10
C LYS A 94 7.66 -23.97 11.53
N ASP A 95 6.95 -23.41 12.50
CA ASP A 95 5.68 -23.92 13.01
C ASP A 95 4.45 -23.39 12.26
N ASP A 96 4.63 -22.55 11.22
CA ASP A 96 3.57 -21.85 10.48
C ASP A 96 2.64 -20.98 11.35
N ARG A 97 3.02 -20.71 12.60
CA ARG A 97 2.18 -19.93 13.54
C ARG A 97 2.55 -18.46 13.62
N ARG A 98 3.71 -18.07 13.09
CA ARG A 98 4.24 -16.72 13.19
C ARG A 98 4.76 -16.26 11.83
N LEU A 99 4.41 -15.04 11.45
CA LEU A 99 4.93 -14.34 10.29
C LEU A 99 5.60 -13.06 10.77
N TYR A 100 6.79 -12.81 10.26
CA TYR A 100 7.56 -11.61 10.50
C TYR A 100 7.79 -10.93 9.15
N GLY A 101 7.58 -9.63 9.08
CA GLY A 101 7.73 -8.86 7.88
C GLY A 101 8.41 -7.54 8.16
N ALA A 102 9.11 -7.04 7.16
CA ALA A 102 9.58 -5.66 7.11
C ALA A 102 9.38 -5.14 5.69
N HIS A 103 9.02 -3.88 5.55
CA HIS A 103 8.87 -3.22 4.26
C HIS A 103 9.46 -1.83 4.30
N LEU A 104 9.96 -1.39 3.15
CA LEU A 104 10.46 -0.06 2.92
C LEU A 104 9.83 0.44 1.63
N PHE A 105 9.21 1.62 1.68
CA PHE A 105 8.54 2.27 0.57
C PHE A 105 9.08 3.67 0.39
N TYR A 106 9.27 4.04 -0.87
CA TYR A 106 9.62 5.37 -1.32
C TYR A 106 8.49 5.88 -2.22
N ASP A 107 7.86 6.97 -1.79
CA ASP A 107 6.84 7.70 -2.52
C ASP A 107 7.47 8.92 -3.19
N HIS A 108 7.31 9.04 -4.51
CA HIS A 108 7.70 10.19 -5.30
C HIS A 108 6.48 10.85 -5.95
N ARG A 109 6.27 12.13 -5.65
CA ARG A 109 5.20 12.94 -6.26
C ARG A 109 5.77 13.92 -7.28
N PHE A 110 5.54 13.64 -8.56
CA PHE A 110 6.13 14.38 -9.67
C PHE A 110 5.71 15.86 -9.74
N LEU A 111 4.50 16.22 -9.31
CA LEU A 111 3.98 17.59 -9.43
C LEU A 111 4.42 18.56 -8.34
N ARG A 112 4.84 18.07 -7.17
CA ARG A 112 5.27 18.92 -6.05
C ARG A 112 6.67 18.60 -5.52
N HIS A 113 7.42 17.71 -6.20
CA HIS A 113 8.75 17.24 -5.77
C HIS A 113 8.77 16.91 -4.27
N HIS A 114 7.78 16.13 -3.83
CA HIS A 114 7.73 15.64 -2.46
C HIS A 114 8.06 14.17 -2.45
N ASP A 115 9.12 13.87 -1.72
CA ASP A 115 9.59 12.53 -1.48
C ASP A 115 9.25 12.14 -0.05
N ARG A 116 8.67 10.96 0.10
CA ARG A 116 8.41 10.38 1.41
C ARG A 116 8.99 8.99 1.45
N LEU A 117 9.85 8.75 2.43
CA LEU A 117 10.31 7.43 2.80
C LEU A 117 9.40 6.89 3.90
N SER A 118 9.07 5.61 3.83
CA SER A 118 8.38 4.95 4.93
C SER A 118 8.93 3.55 5.11
N GLY A 119 9.09 3.16 6.36
CA GLY A 119 9.52 1.83 6.74
C GLY A 119 8.48 1.23 7.67
N GLY A 120 8.28 -0.08 7.61
CA GLY A 120 7.40 -0.73 8.55
C GLY A 120 7.82 -2.14 8.88
N LEU A 121 7.30 -2.60 10.01
CA LEU A 121 7.46 -3.95 10.52
C LEU A 121 6.08 -4.56 10.66
N GLU A 122 5.96 -5.82 10.27
CA GLU A 122 4.76 -6.62 10.39
C GLU A 122 5.07 -7.84 11.26
N TYR A 123 4.21 -8.13 12.23
CA TYR A 123 4.27 -9.35 13.01
C TYR A 123 2.87 -9.93 13.15
N MET A 124 2.69 -11.17 12.70
CA MET A 124 1.42 -11.87 12.85
C MET A 124 1.67 -13.16 13.62
N SER A 125 0.85 -13.44 14.62
CA SER A 125 0.89 -14.70 15.35
C SER A 125 -0.52 -15.23 15.60
N GLY A 126 -0.86 -16.32 14.92
CA GLY A 126 -2.20 -16.89 14.94
C GLY A 126 -3.25 -15.87 14.55
N GLU A 127 -4.02 -15.40 15.53
CA GLU A 127 -5.07 -14.40 15.32
C GLU A 127 -4.70 -12.97 15.74
N SER A 128 -3.47 -12.76 16.22
CA SER A 128 -2.96 -11.42 16.55
C SER A 128 -2.10 -10.88 15.41
N GLU A 129 -2.26 -9.60 15.12
CA GLU A 129 -1.52 -8.85 14.12
C GLU A 129 -0.95 -7.60 14.78
N PHE A 130 0.28 -7.29 14.45
CA PHE A 130 0.98 -6.12 14.92
C PHE A 130 1.68 -5.49 13.72
N ARG A 131 1.48 -4.20 13.52
CA ARG A 131 2.13 -3.45 12.45
C ARG A 131 2.66 -2.15 13.02
N PHE A 132 3.90 -1.88 12.71
CA PHE A 132 4.51 -0.60 12.99
C PHE A 132 4.84 0.03 11.64
N ASN A 133 4.37 1.24 11.38
CA ASN A 133 4.79 2.01 10.22
C ASN A 133 5.39 3.32 10.69
N TRP A 134 6.53 3.66 10.11
CA TRP A 134 7.25 4.90 10.31
C TRP A 134 7.31 5.64 8.98
N TYR A 135 7.05 6.94 9.03
CA TYR A 135 6.99 7.81 7.86
C TYR A 135 7.92 9.00 8.08
N ASP A 136 8.76 9.26 7.09
CA ASP A 136 9.70 10.36 7.07
C ASP A 136 9.62 11.09 5.73
N SER A 137 9.44 12.40 5.77
CA SER A 137 9.37 13.22 4.57
C SER A 137 10.79 13.59 4.14
N THR A 138 11.30 12.97 3.07
CA THR A 138 12.71 13.07 2.65
C THR A 138 12.98 14.26 1.71
N SER A 139 11.98 15.00 1.25
CA SER A 139 12.16 16.25 0.46
C SER A 139 11.13 17.31 0.91
N ASP A 140 11.47 18.54 1.30
CA ASP A 140 12.69 19.32 1.11
C ASP A 140 12.94 20.22 2.34
N GLU A 141 14.17 20.20 2.84
CA GLU A 141 14.74 21.19 3.75
C GLU A 141 14.97 22.49 2.95
N ARG A 142 13.91 23.24 2.61
CA ARG A 142 14.10 24.62 2.16
C ARG A 142 14.24 25.51 3.38
N VAL A 143 15.49 25.90 3.65
CA VAL A 143 15.83 27.08 4.45
C VAL A 143 15.25 28.31 3.72
N LEU A 144 13.96 28.55 3.91
CA LEU A 144 13.31 29.80 3.56
C LEU A 144 13.43 30.69 4.80
N ASP A 145 14.50 31.50 4.73
CA ASP A 145 14.65 32.76 5.45
C ASP A 145 14.98 32.69 6.95
N ALA A 146 16.10 33.31 7.34
CA ALA A 146 16.66 33.33 8.68
C ALA A 146 15.88 34.23 9.67
N ASN A 147 14.59 34.50 9.43
CA ASN A 147 13.84 35.52 10.19
C ASN A 147 12.39 35.18 10.55
N LEU A 148 11.85 34.02 10.15
CA LEU A 148 10.48 33.65 10.55
C LEU A 148 10.41 32.17 10.95
N HIS A 149 10.37 31.92 12.26
CA HIS A 149 10.18 30.61 12.89
C HIS A 149 8.77 30.03 12.60
N THR A 150 8.44 29.75 11.35
CA THR A 150 7.25 28.98 10.97
C THR A 150 7.64 27.88 10.01
N LEU A 151 8.11 26.78 10.60
CA LEU A 151 8.33 25.50 9.95
C LEU A 151 6.97 24.88 9.63
N GLU A 152 6.53 24.89 8.38
CA GLU A 152 5.48 23.97 7.93
C GLU A 152 6.12 22.59 7.70
N ARG A 153 6.30 21.86 8.80
CA ARG A 153 6.88 20.51 8.80
C ARG A 153 5.81 19.51 8.39
N VAL A 154 5.97 18.85 7.24
CA VAL A 154 5.23 17.61 6.96
C VAL A 154 5.60 16.63 8.09
N ALA A 155 4.60 16.25 8.88
CA ALA A 155 4.81 15.59 10.16
C ALA A 155 5.47 14.21 9.98
N ASN A 156 6.73 14.08 10.42
CA ASN A 156 7.33 12.79 10.71
C ASN A 156 6.47 12.09 11.76
N GLY A 157 6.12 10.84 11.49
CA GLY A 157 5.11 10.14 12.26
C GLY A 157 5.38 8.66 12.31
N TYR A 158 4.82 8.04 13.34
CA TYR A 158 4.73 6.59 13.43
C TYR A 158 3.30 6.21 13.76
N THR A 159 2.87 5.06 13.26
CA THR A 159 1.59 4.45 13.58
C THR A 159 1.85 3.05 14.12
N LEU A 160 1.16 2.71 15.20
CA LEU A 160 1.26 1.40 15.83
C LEU A 160 -0.11 0.74 15.77
N GLU A 161 -0.27 -0.25 14.92
CA GLU A 161 -1.53 -0.97 14.76
C GLU A 161 -1.44 -2.33 15.46
N TYR A 162 -2.34 -2.59 16.40
CA TYR A 162 -2.57 -3.92 16.96
C TYR A 162 -3.94 -4.45 16.55
N GLY A 163 -3.95 -5.50 15.74
CA GLY A 163 -5.13 -6.21 15.28
C GLY A 163 -5.35 -7.51 16.06
N LYS A 164 -6.58 -7.80 16.44
CA LYS A 164 -6.97 -9.13 16.93
C LYS A 164 -8.19 -9.65 16.21
N THR A 165 -8.05 -10.85 15.66
CA THR A 165 -9.14 -11.63 15.07
C THR A 165 -9.58 -12.69 16.08
N PHE A 166 -10.86 -13.07 16.07
CA PHE A 166 -11.37 -14.11 16.94
C PHE A 166 -11.55 -15.41 16.17
N LYS A 167 -11.03 -16.54 16.69
CA LYS A 167 -11.12 -17.86 16.03
C LYS A 167 -12.55 -18.21 15.57
N ASN A 168 -13.54 -17.89 16.39
CA ASN A 168 -14.96 -18.21 16.16
C ASN A 168 -15.75 -17.04 15.54
N ALA A 169 -15.12 -15.89 15.34
CA ALA A 169 -15.73 -14.71 14.74
C ALA A 169 -14.68 -13.98 13.89
N ARG A 170 -14.20 -14.64 12.83
CA ARG A 170 -13.18 -14.08 11.92
C ARG A 170 -13.66 -12.84 11.15
N TRP A 171 -14.97 -12.59 11.18
CA TRP A 171 -15.62 -11.38 10.67
C TRP A 171 -15.52 -10.19 11.63
N VAL A 172 -15.16 -10.42 12.90
CA VAL A 172 -14.83 -9.36 13.86
C VAL A 172 -13.31 -9.21 13.90
N ARG A 173 -12.84 -8.01 13.58
CA ARG A 173 -11.45 -7.60 13.77
C ARG A 173 -11.44 -6.33 14.59
N VAL A 174 -10.67 -6.34 15.66
CA VAL A 174 -10.46 -5.15 16.50
C VAL A 174 -9.08 -4.62 16.19
N TYR A 175 -9.00 -3.34 15.85
CA TYR A 175 -7.77 -2.61 15.62
C TYR A 175 -7.61 -1.55 16.71
N VAL A 176 -6.40 -1.41 17.23
CA VAL A 176 -5.99 -0.31 18.10
C VAL A 176 -4.85 0.39 17.38
N GLU A 177 -4.99 1.70 17.18
CA GLU A 177 -4.03 2.60 16.52
C GLU A 177 -3.49 3.64 17.50
#